data_AF-A0A3D2U103-F1
#
_entry.id   AF-A0A3D2U103-F1
#
_cell.length_a   1.000
_cell.length_b   1.000
_cell.length_c   1.000
_cell.angle_alpha   90.00
_cell.angle_beta   90.00
_cell.angle_gamma   90.00
#
_symmetry.space_group_name_H-M   'P 1'
#
loop_
_entity.id
_entity.type
_entity.pdbx_description
1 polymer ?
#
loop_
_entity_poly.entity_id
_entity_poly.type
_entity_poly.pdbx_seq_one_letter_code
_entity_poly.pdbx_strand_id
1 'polypeptide(L)'
;MKFIVLPFVLASCLGLGWAVFVDSQRRSELDLPVSEEEIVAVEAVGLVTRDVEDALELVGSLEAGREVEIRSRVSGQVTELTVDVGDEITAGQELVRLDSAQEQELVRQAEAARKVALAEQGAQQLRVNAAGLEYMRQKDLRSKG
;
A
#
# COMPACT_ATOMS: atom_id res chain seq x y z
N MET A 1 -14.26 111.41 53.41
CA MET A 1 -15.04 110.24 53.87
C MET A 1 -15.36 109.35 52.67
N LYS A 2 -15.28 108.01 52.82
CA LYS A 2 -15.88 106.94 51.98
C LYS A 2 -15.15 106.30 50.75
N PHE A 3 -13.83 106.45 50.53
CA PHE A 3 -13.15 105.75 49.40
C PHE A 3 -11.92 104.87 49.72
N ILE A 4 -11.52 104.68 50.97
CA ILE A 4 -10.32 103.87 51.34
C ILE A 4 -10.67 102.43 51.80
N VAL A 5 -11.93 102.15 52.14
CA VAL A 5 -12.35 100.84 52.67
C VAL A 5 -12.61 99.79 51.58
N LEU A 6 -12.85 100.22 50.33
CA LEU A 6 -13.19 99.35 49.21
C LEU A 6 -12.05 98.41 48.74
N PRO A 7 -10.77 98.83 48.66
CA PRO A 7 -9.68 97.90 48.29
C PRO A 7 -9.40 96.84 49.36
N PHE A 8 -9.61 97.14 50.64
CA PHE A 8 -9.32 96.21 51.74
C PHE A 8 -10.34 95.05 51.80
N VAL A 9 -11.60 95.33 51.47
CA VAL A 9 -12.66 94.30 51.38
C VAL A 9 -12.45 93.40 50.16
N LEU A 10 -12.04 93.96 49.02
CA LEU A 10 -11.69 93.18 47.82
C LEU A 10 -10.47 92.28 48.05
N ALA A 11 -9.44 92.77 48.76
CA ALA A 11 -8.27 91.98 49.11
C ALA A 11 -8.60 90.82 50.07
N SER A 12 -9.50 91.04 51.04
CA SER A 12 -9.98 89.99 51.96
C SER A 12 -10.76 88.89 51.23
N CYS A 13 -11.68 89.26 50.31
CA CYS A 13 -12.43 88.29 49.52
C CYS A 13 -11.52 87.48 48.56
N LEU A 14 -10.50 88.10 47.97
CA LEU A 14 -9.53 87.41 47.12
C LEU A 14 -8.61 86.48 47.93
N GLY A 15 -8.18 86.89 49.12
CA GLY A 15 -7.33 86.07 50.00
C GLY A 15 -8.06 84.84 50.55
N LEU A 16 -9.29 85.02 51.05
CA LEU A 16 -10.12 83.90 51.51
C LEU A 16 -10.53 82.99 50.33
N GLY A 17 -10.86 83.57 49.18
CA GLY A 17 -11.13 82.81 47.96
C GLY A 17 -9.93 81.98 47.50
N TRP A 18 -8.72 82.54 47.53
CA TRP A 18 -7.49 81.81 47.19
C TRP A 18 -7.19 80.71 48.21
N ALA A 19 -7.38 80.97 49.51
CA ALA A 19 -7.16 79.97 50.56
C ALA A 19 -8.13 78.77 50.40
N VAL A 20 -9.41 79.03 50.14
CA VAL A 20 -10.43 77.98 49.90
C VAL A 20 -10.19 77.25 48.58
N PHE A 21 -9.72 77.94 47.54
CA PHE A 21 -9.40 77.32 46.25
C PHE A 21 -8.15 76.41 46.32
N VAL A 22 -7.12 76.82 47.08
CA VAL A 22 -5.92 75.99 47.31
C VAL A 22 -6.23 74.77 48.19
N ASP A 23 -7.09 74.92 49.19
CA ASP A 23 -7.58 73.80 50.01
C ASP A 23 -8.45 72.83 49.19
N SER A 24 -9.29 73.37 48.29
CA SER A 24 -10.11 72.58 47.36
C SER A 24 -9.28 71.80 46.34
N GLN A 25 -8.19 72.36 45.83
CA GLN A 25 -7.28 71.65 44.91
C GLN A 25 -6.52 70.52 45.63
N ARG A 26 -6.11 70.71 46.89
CA ARG A 26 -5.50 69.63 47.70
C ARG A 26 -6.46 68.48 48.00
N ARG A 27 -7.77 68.73 48.08
CA ARG A 27 -8.79 67.70 48.28
C ARG A 27 -9.12 66.87 47.03
N SER A 28 -8.72 67.32 45.83
CA SER A 28 -8.89 66.54 44.59
C SER A 28 -7.74 65.56 44.32
N GLU A 29 -6.69 65.58 45.14
CA GLU A 29 -5.62 64.57 45.15
C GLU A 29 -5.85 63.50 46.26
N LEU A 30 -7.01 63.52 46.94
CA LEU A 30 -7.42 62.46 47.87
C LEU A 30 -7.96 61.25 47.07
N ASP A 31 -7.18 60.17 47.12
CA ASP A 31 -7.61 58.78 46.96
C ASP A 31 -8.55 58.50 45.77
N LEU A 32 -7.95 58.29 44.60
CA LEU A 32 -8.47 57.20 43.76
C LEU A 32 -8.32 55.93 44.60
N PRO A 33 -9.38 55.15 44.86
CA PRO A 33 -9.20 53.85 45.48
C PRO A 33 -8.32 53.05 44.52
N VAL A 34 -7.04 52.92 44.87
CA VAL A 34 -6.27 51.76 44.43
C VAL A 34 -6.98 50.63 45.12
N SER A 35 -7.94 50.02 44.40
CA SER A 35 -8.43 48.70 44.74
C SER A 35 -7.16 47.91 45.00
N GLU A 36 -6.93 47.52 46.24
CA GLU A 36 -5.92 46.53 46.57
C GLU A 36 -6.26 45.37 45.64
N GLU A 37 -5.50 45.23 44.56
CA GLU A 37 -5.58 44.06 43.70
C GLU A 37 -5.25 42.93 44.65
N GLU A 38 -6.29 42.24 45.11
CA GLU A 38 -6.18 41.02 45.87
C GLU A 38 -5.38 40.08 44.98
N ILE A 39 -4.08 40.01 45.24
CA ILE A 39 -3.14 39.19 44.50
C ILE A 39 -3.46 37.74 44.83
N VAL A 40 -4.41 37.20 44.09
CA VAL A 40 -4.76 35.79 44.14
C VAL A 40 -3.57 35.02 43.58
N ALA A 41 -2.86 34.32 44.45
CA ALA A 41 -1.80 33.42 44.05
C ALA A 41 -2.40 32.31 43.18
N VAL A 42 -2.02 32.29 41.91
CA VAL A 42 -2.43 31.26 40.95
C VAL A 42 -1.24 30.37 40.61
N GLU A 43 -1.51 29.08 40.45
CA GLU A 43 -0.51 28.14 39.98
C GLU A 43 -0.37 28.29 38.47
N ALA A 44 0.80 28.75 38.02
CA ALA A 44 1.14 28.83 36.61
C ALA A 44 2.09 27.69 36.23
N VAL A 45 1.82 27.05 35.09
CA VAL A 45 2.73 26.09 34.46
C VAL A 45 3.42 26.77 33.28
N GLY A 46 4.74 26.63 33.20
CA GLY A 46 5.52 27.10 32.06
C GLY A 46 5.25 26.25 30.81
N LEU A 47 5.00 26.91 29.68
CA LEU A 47 4.87 26.21 28.40
C LEU A 47 6.25 25.89 27.82
N VAL A 48 6.39 24.65 27.35
CA VAL A 48 7.57 24.21 26.59
C VAL A 48 7.07 23.64 25.27
N THR A 49 7.64 24.14 24.18
CA THR A 49 7.39 23.59 22.85
C THR A 49 8.05 22.22 22.76
N ARG A 50 7.25 21.21 22.47
CA ARG A 50 7.71 19.84 22.20
C ARG A 50 6.97 19.32 20.99
N ASP A 51 7.59 18.41 20.26
CA ASP A 51 6.91 17.70 19.19
C ASP A 51 5.82 16.81 19.80
N VAL A 52 4.63 16.87 19.22
CA VAL A 52 3.47 16.06 19.60
C VAL A 52 3.25 15.08 18.47
N GLU A 53 3.40 13.80 18.77
CA GLU A 53 3.09 12.72 17.84
C GLU A 53 1.74 12.12 18.21
N ASP A 54 0.78 12.18 17.28
CA ASP A 54 -0.49 11.48 17.41
C ASP A 54 -0.29 10.02 16.97
N ALA A 55 -0.35 9.10 17.93
CA ALA A 55 -0.29 7.67 17.65
C ALA A 55 -1.68 7.11 17.33
N LEU A 56 -1.82 6.46 16.19
CA LEU A 56 -3.03 5.76 15.77
C LEU A 56 -2.79 4.24 15.82
N GLU A 57 -3.49 3.54 16.69
CA GLU A 57 -3.47 2.09 16.74
C GLU A 57 -4.48 1.50 15.75
N LEU A 58 -3.99 0.70 14.82
CA LEU A 58 -4.80 0.01 13.82
C LEU A 58 -4.58 -1.49 13.93
N VAL A 59 -5.65 -2.25 13.71
CA VAL A 59 -5.58 -3.70 13.56
C VAL A 59 -5.54 -4.03 12.07
N GLY A 60 -4.56 -4.84 11.66
CA GLY A 60 -4.41 -5.31 10.28
C GLY A 60 -4.03 -6.79 10.25
N SER A 61 -4.33 -7.44 9.13
CA SER A 61 -3.87 -8.79 8.82
C SER A 61 -2.71 -8.75 7.84
N LEU A 62 -1.81 -9.73 7.95
CA LEU A 62 -0.76 -9.97 6.97
C LEU A 62 -1.18 -11.15 6.09
N GLU A 63 -0.91 -11.03 4.79
CA GLU A 63 -1.20 -12.05 3.79
C GLU A 63 0.06 -12.37 2.99
N ALA A 64 0.07 -13.53 2.34
CA ALA A 64 1.18 -13.93 1.50
C ALA A 64 1.35 -12.95 0.32
N GLY A 65 2.59 -12.51 0.08
CA GLY A 65 2.87 -11.60 -1.05
C GLY A 65 2.53 -12.20 -2.43
N ARG A 66 2.42 -13.53 -2.52
CA ARG A 66 1.93 -14.25 -3.69
C ARG A 66 1.30 -15.57 -3.26
N GLU A 67 0.05 -15.75 -3.62
CA GLU A 67 -0.68 -17.01 -3.46
C GLU A 67 -0.98 -17.60 -4.84
N VAL A 68 -0.77 -18.90 -5.01
CA VAL A 68 -1.03 -19.60 -6.26
C VAL A 68 -1.71 -20.92 -5.97
N GLU A 69 -2.84 -21.15 -6.63
CA GLU A 69 -3.53 -22.42 -6.58
C GLU A 69 -3.05 -23.35 -7.70
N ILE A 70 -2.53 -24.52 -7.34
CA ILE A 70 -2.06 -25.52 -8.29
C ILE A 70 -3.17 -26.53 -8.54
N ARG A 71 -3.59 -26.67 -9.81
CA ARG A 71 -4.64 -27.59 -10.22
C ARG A 71 -4.16 -28.52 -11.32
N SER A 72 -4.62 -29.78 -11.30
CA SER A 72 -4.41 -30.69 -12.42
C SER A 72 -5.28 -30.30 -13.62
N ARG A 73 -4.72 -30.40 -14.83
CA ARG A 73 -5.48 -30.23 -16.08
C ARG A 73 -6.30 -31.47 -16.44
N VAL A 74 -5.85 -32.64 -15.98
CA VAL A 74 -6.49 -33.93 -16.27
C VAL A 74 -7.09 -34.50 -15.00
N SER A 75 -8.26 -35.13 -15.15
CA SER A 75 -8.89 -35.88 -14.07
C SER A 75 -8.23 -37.25 -13.95
N GLY A 76 -7.97 -37.69 -12.72
CA GLY A 76 -7.36 -38.99 -12.45
C GLY A 76 -7.35 -39.27 -10.95
N GLN A 77 -7.11 -40.53 -10.59
CA GLN A 77 -6.91 -40.91 -9.20
C GLN A 77 -5.50 -40.50 -8.76
N VAL A 78 -5.37 -39.97 -7.55
CA VAL A 78 -4.06 -39.71 -6.93
C VAL A 78 -3.46 -41.04 -6.49
N THR A 79 -2.28 -41.37 -7.02
CA THR A 79 -1.51 -42.56 -6.66
C THR A 79 -0.51 -42.25 -5.54
N GLU A 80 0.05 -41.04 -5.56
CA GLU A 80 1.09 -40.62 -4.62
C GLU A 80 1.02 -39.10 -4.38
N LEU A 81 1.25 -38.69 -3.13
CA LEU A 81 1.42 -37.31 -2.71
C LEU A 81 2.80 -37.19 -2.07
N THR A 82 3.66 -36.35 -2.63
CA THR A 82 5.10 -36.30 -2.29
C THR A 82 5.44 -35.20 -1.27
N VAL A 83 4.48 -34.35 -0.93
CA VAL A 83 4.67 -33.16 -0.09
C VAL A 83 3.57 -33.05 0.96
N ASP A 84 3.88 -32.47 2.11
CA ASP A 84 2.93 -32.19 3.18
C ASP A 84 2.77 -30.68 3.44
N VAL A 85 1.80 -30.32 4.26
CA VAL A 85 1.48 -28.94 4.61
C VAL A 85 2.63 -28.33 5.42
N GLY A 86 3.21 -27.25 4.88
CA GLY A 86 4.33 -26.53 5.49
C GLY A 86 5.69 -26.83 4.87
N ASP A 87 5.77 -27.79 3.95
CA ASP A 87 7.01 -28.10 3.24
C ASP A 87 7.42 -26.98 2.28
N GLU A 88 8.72 -26.67 2.26
CA GLU A 88 9.30 -25.83 1.21
C GLU A 88 9.52 -26.65 -0.07
N ILE A 89 9.10 -26.08 -1.21
CA ILE A 89 9.20 -26.74 -2.52
C ILE A 89 9.99 -25.89 -3.51
N THR A 90 10.60 -26.55 -4.47
CA THR A 90 11.36 -25.90 -5.56
C THR A 90 10.63 -25.99 -6.90
N ALA A 91 10.99 -25.11 -7.85
CA ALA A 91 10.37 -25.09 -9.16
C ALA A 91 10.65 -26.39 -9.93
N GLY A 92 9.60 -27.03 -10.45
CA GLY A 92 9.69 -28.29 -11.18
C GLY A 92 9.66 -29.54 -10.29
N GLN A 93 9.53 -29.39 -8.97
CA GLN A 93 9.37 -30.51 -8.06
C GLN A 93 8.04 -31.23 -8.28
N GLU A 94 8.07 -32.57 -8.27
CA GLU A 94 6.86 -33.39 -8.33
C GLU A 94 6.11 -33.31 -6.99
N LEU A 95 4.87 -32.84 -7.04
CA LEU A 95 4.01 -32.70 -5.85
C LEU A 95 3.03 -33.87 -5.71
N VAL A 96 2.45 -34.31 -6.84
CA VAL A 96 1.40 -35.34 -6.89
C VAL A 96 1.60 -36.20 -8.13
N ARG A 97 1.43 -37.51 -7.97
CA ARG A 97 1.38 -38.48 -9.07
C ARG A 97 -0.05 -38.94 -9.27
N LEU A 98 -0.56 -38.81 -10.50
CA LEU A 98 -1.86 -39.33 -10.91
C LEU A 98 -1.70 -40.68 -11.62
N ASP A 99 -2.71 -41.54 -11.52
CA ASP A 99 -2.77 -42.76 -12.33
C ASP A 99 -2.86 -42.39 -13.82
N SER A 100 -1.93 -42.94 -14.59
CA SER A 100 -1.76 -42.68 -16.03
C SER A 100 -1.91 -43.94 -16.88
N ALA A 101 -2.41 -45.05 -16.32
CA ALA A 101 -2.50 -46.32 -17.04
C ALA A 101 -3.26 -46.22 -18.39
N GLN A 102 -4.37 -45.49 -18.41
CA GLN A 102 -5.17 -45.27 -19.63
C GLN A 102 -4.42 -44.42 -20.67
N GLU A 103 -3.80 -43.33 -20.24
CA GLU A 103 -3.02 -42.45 -21.13
C GLU A 103 -1.81 -43.18 -21.72
N GLN A 104 -1.13 -44.00 -20.91
CA GLN A 104 -0.03 -44.84 -21.38
C GLN A 104 -0.50 -45.85 -22.43
N GLU A 105 -1.70 -46.43 -22.27
CA GLU A 105 -2.25 -47.34 -23.26
C GLU A 105 -2.57 -46.62 -24.58
N LEU A 106 -3.14 -45.41 -24.52
CA LEU A 106 -3.37 -44.59 -25.71
C LEU A 106 -2.05 -44.27 -26.45
N VAL A 107 -0.99 -43.94 -25.71
CA VAL A 107 0.34 -43.73 -26.29
C VAL A 107 0.86 -45.01 -26.95
N ARG A 108 0.74 -46.17 -26.29
CA ARG A 108 1.15 -47.46 -26.87
C ARG A 108 0.40 -47.78 -28.15
N GLN A 109 -0.91 -47.53 -28.19
CA GLN A 109 -1.73 -47.74 -29.38
C GLN A 109 -1.31 -46.81 -30.53
N ALA A 110 -1.07 -45.54 -30.25
CA ALA A 110 -0.60 -44.58 -31.24
C ALA A 110 0.80 -44.94 -31.79
N GLU A 111 1.71 -45.41 -30.93
CA GLU A 111 3.02 -45.89 -31.35
C GLU A 111 2.95 -47.15 -32.22
N ALA A 112 2.05 -48.08 -31.90
CA ALA A 112 1.82 -49.27 -32.71
C ALA A 112 1.26 -48.91 -34.09
N ALA A 113 0.26 -48.01 -34.15
CA ALA A 113 -0.28 -47.50 -35.40
C ALA A 113 0.80 -46.80 -36.25
N ARG A 114 1.66 -46.01 -35.61
CA ARG A 114 2.81 -45.37 -36.27
C ARG A 114 3.79 -46.39 -36.85
N LYS A 115 4.08 -47.49 -36.14
CA LYS A 115 4.96 -48.56 -36.65
C LYS A 115 4.37 -49.25 -37.88
N VAL A 116 3.07 -49.52 -37.88
CA VAL A 116 2.37 -50.10 -39.04
C VAL A 116 2.47 -49.16 -40.24
N ALA A 117 2.16 -47.87 -40.05
CA ALA A 117 2.24 -46.88 -41.13
C ALA A 117 3.65 -46.76 -41.72
N LEU A 118 4.70 -46.80 -40.88
CA LEU A 118 6.09 -46.79 -41.35
C LEU A 118 6.44 -48.05 -42.15
N ALA A 119 5.96 -49.22 -41.72
CA ALA A 119 6.17 -50.47 -42.45
C ALA A 119 5.46 -50.45 -43.81
N GLU A 120 4.23 -49.93 -43.87
CA GLU A 120 3.48 -49.75 -45.12
C GLU A 120 4.17 -48.76 -46.07
N GLN A 121 4.67 -47.64 -45.55
CA GLN A 121 5.46 -46.70 -46.33
C GLN A 121 6.71 -47.38 -46.92
N GLY A 122 7.43 -48.14 -46.10
CA GLY A 122 8.60 -48.90 -46.56
C GLY A 122 8.24 -49.91 -47.66
N ALA A 123 7.16 -50.67 -47.47
CA ALA A 123 6.65 -51.60 -48.47
C ALA A 123 6.27 -50.89 -49.78
N GLN A 124 5.60 -49.73 -49.68
CA GLN A 124 5.23 -48.94 -50.86
C GLN A 124 6.46 -48.41 -51.59
N GLN A 125 7.50 -47.97 -50.87
CA GLN A 125 8.76 -47.54 -51.49
C GLN A 125 9.44 -48.69 -52.24
N LEU A 126 9.44 -49.91 -51.66
CA LEU A 126 9.97 -51.10 -52.34
C LEU A 126 9.19 -51.41 -53.62
N ARG A 127 7.87 -51.26 -53.61
CA ARG A 127 7.02 -51.46 -54.80
C ARG A 127 7.35 -50.44 -55.91
N VAL A 128 7.52 -49.17 -55.54
CA VAL A 128 7.92 -48.10 -56.48
C VAL A 128 9.30 -48.40 -57.08
N ASN A 129 10.27 -48.80 -56.25
CA ASN A 129 11.61 -49.13 -56.70
C ASN A 129 11.60 -50.31 -57.68
N ALA A 130 10.86 -51.39 -57.37
CA ALA A 130 10.73 -52.55 -58.23
C ALA A 130 10.07 -52.19 -59.58
N ALA A 131 9.01 -51.37 -59.56
CA ALA A 131 8.36 -50.89 -60.78
C ALA A 131 9.29 -50.04 -61.65
N GLY A 132 10.15 -49.20 -61.03
CA GLY A 132 11.16 -48.42 -61.74
C GLY A 132 12.22 -49.29 -62.43
N LEU A 133 12.69 -50.34 -61.75
CA LEU A 133 13.64 -51.30 -62.35
C LEU A 133 13.03 -52.04 -63.54
N GLU A 134 11.77 -52.47 -63.44
CA GLU A 134 11.06 -53.14 -64.52
C GLU A 134 10.85 -52.22 -65.74
N TYR A 135 10.46 -50.97 -65.49
CA TYR A 135 10.34 -49.97 -66.55
C TYR A 135 11.66 -49.76 -67.31
N MET A 136 12.77 -49.65 -66.59
CA MET A 136 14.10 -49.50 -67.19
C MET A 136 14.49 -50.72 -68.04
N ARG A 137 14.21 -51.94 -67.54
CA ARG A 137 14.42 -53.19 -68.28
C ARG A 137 13.63 -53.20 -69.58
N GLN A 138 12.35 -52.84 -69.54
CA GLN A 138 11.49 -52.81 -70.72
C GLN A 138 11.98 -51.79 -71.76
N LYS A 139 12.45 -50.62 -71.31
CA LYS A 139 13.01 -49.59 -72.18
C LYS A 139 14.29 -50.05 -72.88
N ASP A 140 15.19 -50.73 -72.17
CA ASP A 140 16.44 -51.26 -72.74
C ASP A 140 16.16 -52.33 -73.80
N LEU A 141 15.27 -53.28 -73.51
CA LEU A 141 14.84 -54.31 -74.47
C LEU A 141 14.22 -53.71 -75.74
N ARG A 142 13.38 -52.68 -75.60
CA ARG A 142 12.78 -51.99 -76.74
C ARG A 142 13.80 -51.23 -77.60
N SER A 143 14.92 -50.80 -77.02
CA SER A 143 15.96 -50.08 -77.75
C SER A 143 16.92 -50.98 -78.54
N LYS A 144 16.93 -52.28 -78.23
CA LYS A 144 17.82 -53.29 -78.82
C LYS A 144 17.16 -54.16 -79.91
N GLY A 145 15.85 -54.01 -80.13
CA GLY A 145 15.11 -54.61 -81.24
C GLY A 145 14.67 -53.54 -82.22
#